data_AF-A0A386PTX9-F1
#
_entry.id   AF-A0A386PTX9-F1
#
_cell.length_a   1.000
_cell.length_b   1.000
_cell.length_c   1.000
_cell.angle_alpha   90.00
_cell.angle_beta   90.00
_cell.angle_gamma   90.00
#
_symmetry.space_group_name_H-M   'P 1'
#
loop_
_entity.id
_entity.type
_entity.pdbx_description
1 polymer ?
#
loop_
_entity_poly.entity_id
_entity_poly.type
_entity_poly.pdbx_seq_one_letter_code
_entity_poly.pdbx_strand_id
1 'polypeptide(L)'
;MKKNLEDETFQIIDSMYNLLSSEKRDRQVLQILLKAGTALSKNVPPQIVATKTVNGFSLYVMTHKGESFGPEVNQGINELTRIARLAGYKWNSIGLGDLQVQFE
;
A
#
# COMPACT_ATOMS: atom_id res chain seq x y z
N MET A 1 16.83 -18.28 -1.78
CA MET A 1 16.79 -17.05 -0.94
C MET A 1 15.36 -16.85 -0.49
N LYS A 2 15.11 -16.76 0.83
CA LYS A 2 13.78 -16.42 1.35
C LYS A 2 13.55 -14.95 0.97
N LYS A 3 12.62 -14.65 0.05
CA LYS A 3 12.28 -13.27 -0.30
C LYS A 3 11.89 -12.53 0.99
N ASN A 4 12.56 -11.41 1.28
CA ASN A 4 12.19 -10.54 2.40
C ASN A 4 10.94 -9.76 2.00
N LEU A 5 9.80 -10.04 2.64
CA LEU A 5 8.53 -9.38 2.34
C LEU A 5 8.57 -7.89 2.68
N GLU A 6 9.41 -7.48 3.63
CA GLU A 6 9.62 -6.08 3.95
C GLU A 6 10.27 -5.34 2.77
N ASP A 7 11.43 -5.81 2.29
CA ASP A 7 12.11 -5.23 1.14
C ASP A 7 11.23 -5.22 -0.11
N GLU A 8 10.50 -6.32 -0.36
CA GLU A 8 9.59 -6.42 -1.51
C GLU A 8 8.46 -5.39 -1.41
N THR A 9 7.85 -5.25 -0.23
CA THR A 9 6.77 -4.27 0.00
C THR A 9 7.28 -2.83 -0.11
N PHE A 10 8.46 -2.55 0.46
CA PHE A 10 9.08 -1.24 0.39
C PHE A 10 9.37 -0.82 -1.05
N GLN A 11 10.01 -1.70 -1.83
CA GLN A 11 10.37 -1.43 -3.22
C GLN A 11 9.14 -1.14 -4.09
N ILE A 12 8.04 -1.86 -3.88
CA ILE A 12 6.78 -1.62 -4.60
C ILE A 12 6.23 -0.23 -4.24
N ILE A 13 6.16 0.11 -2.95
CA ILE A 13 5.65 1.41 -2.47
C ILE A 13 6.52 2.56 -2.99
N ASP A 14 7.84 2.43 -2.89
CA ASP A 14 8.79 3.46 -3.33
C ASP A 14 8.71 3.68 -4.85
N SER A 15 8.64 2.59 -5.64
CA SER A 15 8.48 2.68 -7.10
C SER A 15 7.18 3.37 -7.49
N MET A 16 6.06 3.01 -6.84
CA MET A 16 4.77 3.67 -7.06
C MET A 16 4.82 5.16 -6.69
N TYR A 17 5.49 5.50 -5.58
CA TYR A 17 5.58 6.89 -5.12
C TYR A 17 6.38 7.73 -6.08
N ASN A 18 7.56 7.26 -6.48
CA ASN A 18 8.45 7.99 -7.39
C ASN A 18 7.77 8.21 -8.75
N LEU A 19 7.08 7.20 -9.28
CA LEU A 19 6.32 7.33 -10.53
C LEU A 19 5.20 8.37 -10.40
N LEU A 20 4.28 8.21 -9.44
CA LEU A 20 3.15 9.11 -9.26
C LEU A 20 3.61 10.55 -8.91
N SER A 21 4.70 10.69 -8.16
CA SER A 21 5.30 11.99 -7.83
C SER A 21 5.88 12.65 -9.07
N SER A 22 6.54 11.90 -9.96
CA SER A 22 7.08 12.43 -11.22
C SER A 22 5.97 12.89 -12.17
N GLU A 23 4.83 12.21 -12.15
CA GLU A 23 3.61 12.56 -12.89
C GLU A 23 2.82 13.71 -12.24
N LYS A 24 3.27 14.25 -11.10
CA LYS A 24 2.59 15.30 -10.32
C LYS A 24 1.14 14.94 -9.97
N ARG A 25 0.92 13.67 -9.61
CA ARG A 25 -0.40 13.15 -9.21
C ARG A 25 -0.87 13.76 -7.91
N ASP A 26 -2.15 13.53 -7.62
CA ASP A 26 -2.82 14.07 -6.45
C ASP A 26 -2.04 13.82 -5.16
N ARG A 27 -1.96 14.85 -4.31
CA ARG A 27 -1.23 14.78 -3.04
C ARG A 27 -1.77 13.68 -2.12
N GLN A 28 -3.06 13.39 -2.17
CA GLN A 28 -3.70 12.34 -1.38
C GLN A 28 -3.15 10.95 -1.73
N VAL A 29 -2.95 10.63 -3.01
CA VAL A 29 -2.38 9.33 -3.40
C VAL A 29 -0.91 9.22 -3.00
N LEU A 30 -0.15 10.31 -3.11
CA LEU A 30 1.23 10.37 -2.61
C LEU A 30 1.30 10.19 -1.09
N GLN A 31 0.35 10.76 -0.35
CA GLN A 31 0.27 10.59 1.11
C GLN A 31 -0.04 9.15 1.53
N ILE A 32 -0.86 8.42 0.78
CA ILE A 32 -1.12 6.98 1.05
C ILE A 32 0.21 6.21 1.03
N LEU A 33 1.04 6.43 0.01
CA LEU A 33 2.31 5.74 -0.15
C LEU A 33 3.37 6.18 0.87
N LEU A 34 3.45 7.47 1.20
CA LEU A 34 4.34 7.97 2.26
C LEU A 34 3.99 7.37 3.63
N LYS A 35 2.69 7.31 3.96
CA LYS A 35 2.23 6.66 5.19
C LYS A 35 2.56 5.17 5.20
N ALA A 36 2.41 4.49 4.07
CA ALA A 36 2.74 3.07 3.95
C ALA A 36 4.25 2.80 4.17
N GLY A 37 5.13 3.58 3.52
CA GLY A 37 6.57 3.48 3.73
C GLY A 37 6.99 3.79 5.17
N THR A 38 6.36 4.79 5.79
CA THR A 38 6.58 5.13 7.21
C THR A 38 6.09 4.04 8.16
N ALA A 39 4.96 3.39 7.85
CA ALA A 39 4.47 2.26 8.65
C ALA A 39 5.44 1.08 8.58
N LEU A 40 5.97 0.79 7.39
CA LEU A 40 6.94 -0.27 7.20
C LEU A 40 8.25 0.00 7.99
N SER A 41 8.76 1.23 7.97
CA SER A 41 9.94 1.61 8.78
C SER A 41 9.70 1.58 10.30
N LYS A 42 8.43 1.61 10.72
CA LYS A 42 8.01 1.38 12.12
C LYS A 42 7.79 -0.11 12.44
N ASN A 43 8.29 -1.03 11.61
CA ASN A 43 8.16 -2.48 11.75
C ASN A 43 6.69 -2.98 11.71
N VAL A 44 5.77 -2.23 11.08
CA VAL A 44 4.44 -2.74 10.82
C VAL A 44 4.55 -3.91 9.84
N PRO A 45 3.91 -5.07 10.11
CA PRO A 45 3.99 -6.23 9.24
C PRO A 45 3.69 -5.89 7.76
N PRO A 46 4.53 -6.32 6.81
CA PRO A 46 4.39 -5.96 5.39
C PRO A 46 3.02 -6.28 4.81
N GLN A 47 2.38 -7.36 5.28
CA GLN A 47 1.03 -7.75 4.88
C GLN A 47 -0.04 -6.72 5.30
N ILE A 48 0.09 -6.11 6.49
CA ILE A 48 -0.81 -5.04 6.93
C ILE A 48 -0.59 -3.80 6.08
N VAL A 49 0.68 -3.43 5.88
CA VAL A 49 1.05 -2.25 5.08
C VAL A 49 0.48 -2.39 3.67
N ALA A 50 0.67 -3.56 3.05
CA ALA A 50 0.15 -3.86 1.73
C ALA A 50 -1.37 -3.75 1.67
N THR A 51 -2.11 -4.37 2.59
CA THR A 51 -3.59 -4.28 2.59
C THR A 51 -4.10 -2.86 2.80
N LYS A 52 -3.56 -2.14 3.78
CA LYS A 52 -3.99 -0.76 4.04
C LYS A 52 -3.66 0.16 2.86
N THR A 53 -2.55 -0.09 2.16
CA THR A 53 -2.20 0.63 0.93
C THR A 53 -3.21 0.36 -0.18
N VAL A 54 -3.52 -0.91 -0.46
CA VAL A 54 -4.54 -1.30 -1.47
C VAL A 54 -5.91 -0.72 -1.14
N ASN A 55 -6.31 -0.73 0.13
CA ASN A 55 -7.57 -0.12 0.58
C ASN A 55 -7.55 1.41 0.39
N GLY A 56 -6.44 2.07 0.67
CA GLY A 56 -6.26 3.50 0.44
C GLY A 56 -6.46 3.87 -1.04
N PHE A 57 -5.83 3.14 -1.96
CA PHE A 57 -6.01 3.34 -3.40
C PHE A 57 -7.46 3.08 -3.83
N SER A 58 -8.09 2.03 -3.30
CA SER A 58 -9.49 1.71 -3.61
C SER A 58 -10.43 2.85 -3.20
N LEU A 59 -10.26 3.40 -1.99
CA LEU A 59 -11.03 4.54 -1.50
C LEU A 59 -10.76 5.82 -2.30
N TYR A 60 -9.51 6.06 -2.70
CA TYR A 60 -9.16 7.16 -3.58
C TYR A 60 -9.93 7.08 -4.91
N VAL A 61 -9.92 5.92 -5.58
CA VAL A 61 -10.63 5.73 -6.87
C VAL A 61 -12.14 5.89 -6.72
N MET A 62 -12.72 5.45 -5.60
CA MET A 62 -14.15 5.64 -5.33
C MET A 62 -14.54 7.11 -5.19
N THR A 63 -13.63 7.95 -4.68
CA THR A 63 -13.85 9.39 -4.47
C THR A 63 -13.44 10.23 -5.69
N HIS A 64 -12.53 9.72 -6.53
CA HIS A 64 -12.01 10.36 -7.73
C HIS A 64 -12.41 9.56 -8.98
N LYS A 65 -13.70 9.61 -9.32
CA LYS A 65 -14.27 8.84 -10.43
C LYS A 65 -13.53 9.13 -11.73
N GLY A 66 -13.06 8.08 -12.39
CA GLY A 66 -12.34 8.16 -13.67
C GLY A 66 -10.81 8.24 -13.53
N GLU A 67 -10.27 8.22 -12.32
CA GLU A 67 -8.82 8.08 -12.14
C GLU A 67 -8.30 6.75 -12.71
N SER A 68 -7.17 6.82 -13.40
CA SER A 68 -6.38 5.67 -13.81
C SER A 68 -4.91 5.93 -13.56
N PHE A 69 -4.24 4.95 -12.93
CA PHE A 69 -2.84 5.06 -12.51
C PHE A 69 -1.84 4.43 -13.49
N GLY A 70 -2.28 3.94 -14.64
CA GLY A 70 -1.43 3.28 -15.62
C GLY A 70 -1.00 1.85 -15.23
N PRO A 71 -0.36 1.11 -16.15
CA PRO A 71 -0.06 -0.31 -15.97
C PRO A 71 0.94 -0.58 -14.84
N GLU A 72 1.94 0.28 -14.64
CA GLU A 72 3.00 0.10 -13.64
C GLU A 72 2.44 0.17 -12.21
N VAL A 73 1.59 1.16 -11.93
CA VAL A 73 0.96 1.30 -10.61
C VAL A 73 -0.06 0.18 -10.38
N ASN A 74 -0.80 -0.22 -11.41
CA ASN A 74 -1.72 -1.35 -11.33
C ASN A 74 -0.98 -2.67 -11.03
N GLN A 75 0.20 -2.87 -11.61
CA GLN A 75 1.06 -4.00 -11.26
C GLN A 75 1.50 -3.94 -9.80
N GLY A 76 1.89 -2.76 -9.30
CA GLY A 76 2.21 -2.55 -7.88
C GLY A 76 1.03 -2.91 -6.95
N ILE A 77 -0.19 -2.47 -7.27
CA ILE A 77 -1.40 -2.82 -6.53
C ILE A 77 -1.65 -4.33 -6.52
N ASN A 78 -1.44 -5.01 -7.66
CA ASN A 78 -1.59 -6.46 -7.75
C ASN A 78 -0.57 -7.21 -6.88
N GLU A 79 0.70 -6.78 -6.88
CA GLU A 79 1.73 -7.38 -6.03
C GLU A 79 1.47 -7.11 -4.54
N LEU A 80 1.04 -5.91 -4.16
CA LEU A 80 0.61 -5.62 -2.79
C LEU A 80 -0.60 -6.48 -2.40
N THR A 81 -1.55 -6.69 -3.31
CA THR A 81 -2.68 -7.60 -3.08
C THR A 81 -2.23 -9.04 -2.87
N ARG A 82 -1.20 -9.51 -3.60
CA ARG A 82 -0.58 -10.82 -3.39
C ARG A 82 0.06 -10.90 -2.00
N ILE A 83 0.87 -9.90 -1.61
CA ILE A 83 1.54 -9.83 -0.31
C ILE A 83 0.52 -9.83 0.84
N ALA A 84 -0.53 -9.03 0.72
CA ALA A 84 -1.66 -8.96 1.65
C ALA A 84 -2.32 -10.32 1.92
N ARG A 85 -2.29 -11.24 0.94
CA ARG A 85 -2.94 -12.55 0.97
C ARG A 85 -1.99 -13.70 1.31
N LEU A 86 -0.68 -13.46 1.46
CA LEU A 86 0.25 -14.52 1.85
C LEU A 86 -0.10 -15.04 3.25
N ALA A 87 -0.40 -16.34 3.32
CA ALA A 87 -1.01 -17.00 4.47
C ALA A 87 -0.22 -16.79 5.77
N GLY A 88 -0.87 -16.25 6.79
CA GLY A 88 -0.37 -16.20 8.17
C GLY A 88 -0.87 -15.01 8.99
N TYR A 89 -1.12 -13.86 8.36
CA TYR A 89 -1.62 -12.68 9.09
C TYR A 89 -3.14 -12.77 9.24
N LYS A 90 -3.61 -13.26 10.40
CA LYS A 90 -5.02 -13.19 10.78
C LYS A 90 -5.34 -11.76 11.20
N TRP A 91 -6.16 -11.07 10.43
CA TRP A 91 -6.74 -9.78 10.79
C TRP A 91 -7.31 -9.82 12.21
N ASN A 92 -6.79 -8.96 13.07
CA ASN A 92 -7.27 -8.78 14.43
C ASN A 92 -8.17 -7.54 14.44
N SER A 93 -9.36 -7.64 15.03
CA SER A 93 -10.35 -6.55 15.11
C SER A 93 -9.98 -5.45 16.13
N ILE A 94 -8.68 -5.30 16.44
CA ILE A 94 -8.17 -4.40 17.48
C ILE A 94 -6.75 -3.96 17.08
N GLY A 95 -6.44 -2.66 17.18
CA GLY A 95 -5.10 -2.08 16.97
C GLY A 95 -4.69 -1.95 15.50
N LEU A 96 -3.37 -1.97 15.21
CA LEU A 96 -2.82 -1.81 13.85
C LEU A 96 -3.26 -2.90 12.84
N GLY A 97 -3.80 -4.02 13.35
CA GLY A 97 -4.41 -5.09 12.56
C GLY A 97 -5.87 -4.82 12.15
N ASP A 98 -6.51 -3.79 12.70
CA ASP A 98 -7.88 -3.42 12.35
C ASP A 98 -7.90 -2.71 10.99
N LEU A 99 -8.64 -3.27 10.04
CA LEU A 99 -8.81 -2.73 8.70
C LEU A 99 -9.69 -1.47 8.65
N GLN A 100 -10.46 -1.20 9.70
CA GLN A 100 -11.31 -0.01 9.82
C GLN A 100 -10.52 1.24 10.24
N VAL A 101 -9.36 1.05 10.88
CA VAL A 101 -8.48 2.16 11.26
C VAL A 101 -7.52 2.44 10.10
N GLN A 102 -7.77 3.48 9.30
CA GLN A 102 -6.73 4.01 8.42
C GLN A 102 -5.64 4.65 9.28
N PHE A 103 -4.39 4.35 8.95
CA PHE A 103 -3.17 4.76 9.68
C PHE A 103 -3.31 6.13 10.35
N GLU A 104 -3.27 6.13 11.68
CA GLU A 104 -3.00 7.33 12.48
C GLU A 104 -1.61 7.88 12.14
#